data_AF-A0A2G9T929-F1
#
_entry.id   AF-A0A2G9T929-F1
#
_cell.length_a   1.000
_cell.length_b   1.000
_cell.length_c   1.000
_cell.angle_alpha   90.00
_cell.angle_beta   90.00
_cell.angle_gamma   90.00
#
_symmetry.space_group_name_H-M   'P 1'
#
loop_
_entity.id
_entity.type
_entity.pdbx_description
1 polymer ?
#
loop_
_entity_poly.entity_id
_entity_poly.type
_entity_poly.pdbx_seq_one_letter_code
_entity_poly.pdbx_strand_id
1 'polypeptide(L)'
;MIENPDVFCIADYPHRAVPTNMLKNTPDESDRLLAPWCCVELTELLLAMAGEQNVQTAAIRLLHGALEKWPDVVLLALFQVP
;
A
#
# COMPACT_ATOMS: atom_id res chain seq x y z
N MET A 1 -1.89 10.57 -0.11
CA MET A 1 -0.73 9.84 -0.63
C MET A 1 0.30 9.71 0.48
N ILE A 2 1.12 8.65 0.50
CA ILE A 2 2.29 8.57 1.40
C ILE A 2 3.29 9.65 0.99
N GLU A 3 3.85 10.34 1.98
CA GLU A 3 4.79 11.43 1.76
C GLU A 3 6.24 10.93 1.82
N ASN A 4 7.08 11.46 0.93
CA ASN A 4 8.53 11.21 0.86
C ASN A 4 8.97 9.73 0.79
N PRO A 5 8.37 8.88 -0.07
CA PRO A 5 8.77 7.48 -0.19
C PRO A 5 10.17 7.29 -0.80
N ASP A 6 10.75 8.36 -1.37
CA ASP A 6 12.14 8.46 -1.80
C ASP A 6 13.14 8.57 -0.65
N VAL A 7 12.70 9.07 0.51
CA VAL A 7 13.52 9.19 1.73
C VAL A 7 13.41 7.92 2.58
N PHE A 8 12.21 7.36 2.70
CA PHE A 8 11.96 6.13 3.44
C PHE A 8 10.81 5.33 2.81
N CYS A 9 11.06 4.07 2.48
CA CYS A 9 10.04 3.15 2.03
C CYS A 9 10.05 1.87 2.87
N ILE A 10 8.89 1.47 3.41
CA ILE A 10 8.76 0.21 4.16
C ILE A 10 9.14 -1.00 3.28
N ALA A 11 8.87 -0.92 1.97
CA ALA A 11 9.21 -1.98 1.03
C ALA A 11 10.73 -2.12 0.79
N ASP A 12 11.58 -1.20 1.27
CA ASP A 12 13.05 -1.36 1.20
C ASP A 12 13.59 -2.35 2.25
N TYR A 13 12.76 -2.78 3.20
CA TYR A 13 13.10 -3.74 4.26
C TYR A 13 12.42 -5.10 4.01
N PRO A 14 12.82 -6.19 4.68
CA PRO A 14 12.13 -7.47 4.56
C PRO A 14 10.63 -7.34 4.87
N HIS A 15 9.79 -7.69 3.90
CA HIS A 15 8.33 -7.54 3.95
C HIS A 15 7.65 -8.62 3.13
N ARG A 16 6.34 -8.78 3.29
CA ARG A 16 5.52 -9.60 2.38
C ARG A 16 5.15 -8.75 1.17
N ALA A 17 5.70 -9.12 0.02
CA ALA A 17 5.42 -8.45 -1.23
C ALA A 17 4.01 -8.79 -1.74
N VAL A 18 3.32 -7.79 -2.27
CA VAL A 18 2.06 -7.97 -3.01
C VAL A 18 2.35 -8.72 -4.31
N PRO A 19 1.59 -9.77 -4.67
CA PRO A 19 1.85 -10.60 -5.85
C PRO A 19 1.43 -9.90 -7.16
N THR A 20 2.12 -8.83 -7.52
CA THR A 20 1.83 -8.00 -8.70
C THR A 20 2.08 -8.71 -10.03
N ASN A 21 2.82 -9.83 -10.01
CA ASN A 21 2.99 -10.72 -11.17
C ASN A 21 1.69 -11.38 -11.65
N MET A 22 0.62 -11.36 -10.84
CA MET A 22 -0.71 -11.82 -11.25
C MET A 22 -1.46 -10.78 -12.10
N LEU A 23 -1.00 -9.53 -12.12
CA LEU A 23 -1.62 -8.46 -12.90
C LEU A 23 -1.25 -8.60 -14.37
N LYS A 24 -2.22 -8.33 -15.26
CA LYS A 24 -1.98 -8.32 -16.71
C LYS A 24 -0.95 -7.27 -17.11
N ASN A 25 -0.96 -6.12 -16.43
CA ASN A 25 0.04 -5.08 -16.55
C ASN A 25 0.81 -5.04 -15.24
N THR A 26 2.07 -5.45 -15.27
CA THR A 26 2.95 -5.32 -14.11
C THR A 26 3.16 -3.83 -13.84
N PRO A 27 3.01 -3.39 -12.58
CA PRO A 27 3.29 -2.02 -12.22
C PRO A 27 4.76 -1.66 -12.47
N ASP A 28 5.03 -0.38 -12.73
CA ASP A 28 6.40 0.11 -12.91
C ASP A 28 7.17 0.03 -11.58
N GLU A 29 8.18 -0.83 -11.51
CA GLU A 29 9.04 -1.01 -10.33
C GLU A 29 9.87 0.24 -10.02
N SER A 30 10.02 1.16 -10.98
CA SER A 30 10.70 2.44 -10.77
C SER A 30 9.80 3.52 -10.14
N ASP A 31 8.48 3.30 -10.06
CA ASP A 31 7.55 4.22 -9.42
C ASP A 31 7.72 4.18 -7.89
N ARG A 32 8.53 5.10 -7.37
CA ARG A 32 8.78 5.25 -5.92
C ARG A 32 7.52 5.56 -5.12
N LEU A 33 6.48 6.15 -5.72
CA LEU A 33 5.23 6.40 -5.02
C LEU A 33 4.43 5.09 -4.84
N LEU A 34 4.60 4.15 -5.77
CA LEU A 34 3.94 2.85 -5.73
C LEU A 34 4.63 1.89 -4.75
N ALA A 35 5.96 1.91 -4.69
CA ALA A 35 6.74 0.92 -3.93
C ALA A 35 6.21 0.61 -2.51
N PRO A 36 5.80 1.59 -1.68
CA PRO A 36 5.21 1.30 -0.37
C PRO A 36 3.95 0.42 -0.43
N TRP A 37 3.12 0.59 -1.47
CA TRP A 37 1.87 -0.16 -1.67
C TRP A 37 2.07 -1.59 -2.15
N CYS A 38 3.29 -1.94 -2.55
CA CYS A 38 3.69 -3.32 -2.81
C CYS A 38 4.03 -4.09 -1.51
N CYS A 39 3.92 -3.45 -0.34
CA CYS A 39 4.08 -4.09 0.96
C CYS A 39 2.73 -4.40 1.60
N VAL A 40 2.44 -5.67 1.87
CA VAL A 40 1.18 -6.10 2.50
C VAL A 40 1.04 -5.53 3.92
N GLU A 41 2.13 -5.46 4.66
CA GLU A 41 2.15 -4.94 6.04
C GLU A 41 1.70 -3.48 6.11
N LEU A 42 1.97 -2.67 5.07
CA LEU A 42 1.46 -1.29 5.01
C LEU A 42 -0.08 -1.29 4.97
N THR A 43 -0.68 -2.15 4.15
CA THR A 43 -2.14 -2.27 4.04
C THR A 43 -2.75 -2.76 5.34
N GLU A 44 -2.17 -3.79 5.97
CA GLU A 44 -2.55 -4.27 7.30
C GLU A 44 -2.52 -3.14 8.34
N LEU A 45 -1.42 -2.38 8.40
CA LEU A 45 -1.25 -1.29 9.34
C LEU A 45 -2.30 -0.19 9.12
N LEU A 46 -2.56 0.18 7.87
CA LEU A 46 -3.58 1.17 7.54
C LEU A 46 -5.00 0.71 7.92
N LEU A 47 -5.31 -0.58 7.74
CA LEU A 47 -6.59 -1.15 8.19
C LEU A 47 -6.71 -1.14 9.71
N ALA A 48 -5.65 -1.51 10.44
CA ALA A 48 -5.63 -1.44 11.90
C ALA A 48 -5.84 0.00 12.38
N MET A 49 -5.13 0.97 11.78
CA MET A 49 -5.31 2.40 12.08
C MET A 49 -6.70 2.92 11.70
N ALA A 50 -7.35 2.37 10.67
CA ALA A 50 -8.73 2.72 10.33
C ALA A 50 -9.74 2.34 11.43
N GLY A 51 -9.39 1.42 12.33
CA GLY A 51 -10.17 1.09 13.53
C GLY A 51 -10.00 2.08 14.70
N GLU A 52 -8.97 2.91 14.67
CA GLU A 52 -8.59 3.81 15.78
C GLU A 52 -9.10 5.24 15.54
N GLN A 53 -9.96 5.76 16.42
CA GLN A 53 -10.66 7.05 16.22
C GLN A 53 -9.72 8.23 15.91
N ASN A 54 -8.55 8.28 16.56
CA ASN A 54 -7.61 9.41 16.43
C ASN A 54 -6.89 9.45 15.07
N VAL A 55 -6.78 8.31 14.39
CA VAL A 55 -6.00 8.17 13.14
C VAL A 55 -6.82 7.63 11.97
N GLN A 56 -8.07 7.23 12.21
CA GLN A 56 -8.98 6.65 11.23
C GLN A 56 -9.10 7.50 9.97
N THR A 57 -9.38 8.80 10.10
CA THR A 57 -9.56 9.67 8.95
C THR A 57 -8.30 9.76 8.09
N ALA A 58 -7.12 9.79 8.70
CA ALA A 58 -5.86 9.81 7.98
C ALA A 58 -5.62 8.49 7.25
N ALA A 59 -5.85 7.36 7.91
CA ALA A 59 -5.71 6.02 7.33
C ALA A 59 -6.65 5.80 6.14
N ILE A 60 -7.93 6.13 6.30
CA ILE A 60 -8.93 6.04 5.22
C ILE A 60 -8.53 6.92 4.04
N ARG A 61 -8.09 8.16 4.29
CA ARG A 61 -7.64 9.08 3.23
C ARG A 61 -6.43 8.54 2.45
N LEU A 62 -5.49 7.90 3.14
CA LEU A 62 -4.33 7.28 2.50
C LEU A 62 -4.74 6.08 1.63
N LEU A 63 -5.57 5.18 2.17
CA LEU A 63 -6.12 4.04 1.44
C LEU A 63 -6.92 4.48 0.22
N HIS A 64 -7.78 5.49 0.37
CA HIS A 64 -8.59 6.02 -0.73
C HIS A 64 -7.73 6.54 -1.87
N GLY A 65 -6.72 7.37 -1.58
CA GLY A 65 -5.84 7.90 -2.63
C GLY A 65 -5.02 6.83 -3.35
N ALA A 66 -4.68 5.73 -2.66
CA ALA A 66 -4.02 4.60 -3.29
C ALA A 66 -4.97 3.77 -4.14
N LEU A 67 -6.21 3.57 -3.68
CA LEU A 67 -7.24 2.86 -4.42
C LEU A 67 -7.62 3.60 -5.71
N GLU A 68 -7.61 4.94 -5.70
CA GLU A 68 -7.83 5.74 -6.90
C GLU A 68 -6.69 5.60 -7.93
N LYS A 69 -5.44 5.51 -7.47
CA LYS A 69 -4.27 5.50 -8.37
C LYS A 69 -3.84 4.10 -8.81
N TRP A 70 -3.88 3.12 -7.91
CA TRP A 70 -3.43 1.74 -8.15
C TRP A 70 -4.43 0.73 -7.56
N PRO A 71 -5.69 0.73 -8.05
CA PRO A 71 -6.76 -0.10 -7.50
C PRO A 71 -6.38 -1.57 -7.44
N ASP A 72 -5.78 -2.10 -8.51
CA ASP A 72 -5.45 -3.52 -8.62
C ASP A 72 -4.38 -3.95 -7.59
N VAL A 73 -3.36 -3.13 -7.35
CA VAL A 73 -2.30 -3.42 -6.37
C VAL A 73 -2.87 -3.39 -4.95
N VAL A 74 -3.68 -2.38 -4.63
CA VAL A 74 -4.31 -2.26 -3.31
C VAL A 74 -5.28 -3.42 -3.05
N LEU A 75 -6.06 -3.82 -4.05
CA LEU A 75 -6.96 -4.97 -3.94
C LEU A 75 -6.18 -6.27 -3.72
N LEU A 76 -5.10 -6.50 -4.47
CA LEU A 76 -4.24 -7.67 -4.24
C LEU A 76 -3.66 -7.67 -2.82
N ALA A 77 -3.18 -6.53 -2.32
CA ALA A 77 -2.69 -6.40 -0.96
C ALA A 77 -3.77 -6.74 0.07
N LEU A 78 -4.99 -6.24 -0.11
CA LEU A 78 -6.14 -6.55 0.75
C LEU A 78 -6.46 -8.05 0.78
N PHE A 79 -6.34 -8.76 -0.35
CA PHE A 79 -6.53 -10.21 -0.39
C PHE A 79 -5.43 -11.00 0.32
N GLN A 80 -4.28 -10.39 0.61
CA GLN A 80 -3.20 -11.02 1.38
C GLN A 80 -3.33 -10.78 2.90
N VAL A 81 -4.20 -9.87 3.32
CA VAL A 81 -4.45 -9.59 4.75
C VAL A 81 -5.22 -10.78 5.36
N PRO A 82 -4.75 -11.32 6.52
CA PRO A 82 -5.35 -12.48 7.18
C PRO A 82 -6.71 -12.21 7.84
#